data_AF-A0A327JDI7-F1
#
_entry.id   AF-A0A327JDI7-F1
#
_cell.length_a   1.000
_cell.length_b   1.000
_cell.length_c   1.000
_cell.angle_alpha   90.00
_cell.angle_beta   90.00
_cell.angle_gamma   90.00
#
_symmetry.space_group_name_H-M   'P 1'
#
loop_
_entity.id
_entity.type
_entity.pdbx_description
1 polymer ?
#
loop_
_entity_poly.entity_id
_entity_poly.type
_entity_poly.pdbx_seq_one_letter_code
_entity_poly.pdbx_strand_id
1 'polypeptide(L)'
;MKKATIAVALFILFLGSLSCVFAATYTKFSSKFIKNFQDCDKYEETVVSEFENQQFTTTRKILGWRNGMCKYQEVVSSPKDKYQIDCNFTAIQMEDLYNSMRDRSKEPITHELDAYAEVKNPKPNANKYVVVGSTTIKGNKAYITWAKYQNNPYFCKPTKLN
;
A
#
# COMPACT_ATOMS: atom_id res chain seq x y z
N MET A 1 -47.90 2.30 -18.51
CA MET A 1 -47.09 1.28 -17.83
C MET A 1 -45.68 1.29 -18.44
N LYS A 2 -44.74 2.06 -17.87
CA LYS A 2 -43.34 2.06 -18.31
C LYS A 2 -42.55 1.24 -17.29
N LYS A 3 -41.93 0.17 -17.77
CA LYS A 3 -41.18 -0.82 -16.98
C LYS A 3 -39.99 -0.11 -16.32
N ALA A 4 -40.04 0.03 -15.01
CA ALA A 4 -38.91 0.45 -14.21
C ALA A 4 -37.93 -0.73 -14.12
N THR A 5 -36.85 -0.67 -14.89
CA THR A 5 -35.75 -1.60 -14.75
C THR A 5 -35.02 -1.26 -13.46
N ILE A 6 -35.31 -2.02 -12.41
CA ILE A 6 -34.62 -1.95 -11.12
C ILE A 6 -33.19 -2.45 -11.36
N ALA A 7 -32.26 -1.53 -11.58
CA ALA A 7 -30.83 -1.82 -11.51
C ALA A 7 -30.49 -2.05 -10.04
N VAL A 8 -30.43 -3.32 -9.65
CA VAL A 8 -29.94 -3.75 -8.33
C VAL A 8 -28.44 -3.41 -8.28
N ALA A 9 -28.13 -2.23 -7.73
CA ALA A 9 -26.79 -1.89 -7.33
C ALA A 9 -26.43 -2.79 -6.13
N LEU A 10 -25.71 -3.88 -6.40
CA LEU A 10 -25.05 -4.66 -5.35
C LEU A 10 -23.93 -3.79 -4.77
N PHE A 11 -24.30 -2.98 -3.78
CA PHE A 11 -23.39 -2.20 -2.96
C PHE A 11 -22.75 -3.17 -1.96
N ILE A 12 -21.72 -3.89 -2.41
CA ILE A 12 -20.87 -4.65 -1.48
C ILE A 12 -19.98 -3.63 -0.77
N LEU A 13 -20.52 -3.06 0.31
CA LEU A 13 -19.73 -2.39 1.34
C LEU A 13 -18.78 -3.43 1.93
N PHE A 14 -17.57 -3.54 1.38
CA PHE A 14 -16.43 -4.02 2.14
C PHE A 14 -16.07 -2.95 3.19
N LEU A 15 -16.93 -2.80 4.20
CA LEU A 15 -16.68 -2.07 5.45
C LEU A 15 -15.82 -2.95 6.38
N GLY A 16 -14.70 -3.43 5.87
CA GLY A 16 -13.91 -4.45 6.52
C GLY A 16 -12.42 -4.18 6.44
N SER A 17 -11.98 -3.01 6.93
CA SER A 17 -10.63 -2.78 7.52
C SER A 17 -10.28 -1.28 7.64
N LEU A 18 -11.13 -0.46 8.28
CA LEU A 18 -10.76 0.93 8.60
C LEU A 18 -9.81 1.07 9.82
N SER A 19 -9.15 -0.02 10.25
CA SER A 19 -8.34 -0.07 11.46
C SER A 19 -6.83 -0.18 11.22
N CYS A 20 -6.28 0.32 10.11
CA CYS A 20 -4.84 0.26 9.84
C CYS A 20 -4.17 1.64 9.64
N VAL A 21 -4.75 2.74 10.12
CA VAL A 21 -4.28 4.08 9.72
C VAL A 21 -3.32 4.77 10.70
N PHE A 22 -3.10 4.33 11.95
CA PHE A 22 -2.29 5.14 12.88
C PHE A 22 -1.00 4.50 13.42
N ALA A 23 -0.46 3.46 12.77
CA ALA A 23 0.69 2.69 13.27
C ALA A 23 2.10 3.26 13.05
N ALA A 24 2.28 4.32 12.27
CA ALA A 24 3.60 4.91 12.11
C ALA A 24 3.48 6.37 11.69
N THR A 25 3.40 7.28 12.66
CA THR A 25 3.64 8.71 12.38
C THR A 25 5.02 8.95 11.75
N TYR A 26 5.93 7.96 11.84
CA TYR A 26 7.21 7.91 11.16
C TYR A 26 7.56 6.49 10.69
N THR A 27 7.46 6.20 9.39
CA THR A 27 8.09 4.99 8.84
C THR A 27 9.59 5.17 8.87
N LYS A 28 10.31 4.22 9.48
CA LYS A 28 11.77 4.15 9.46
C LYS A 28 12.20 2.98 8.58
N PHE A 29 12.98 3.30 7.55
CA PHE A 29 13.65 2.33 6.68
C PHE A 29 15.12 2.23 7.09
N SER A 30 15.69 1.03 7.07
CA SER A 30 17.12 0.90 7.35
C SER A 30 17.96 1.49 6.23
N SER A 31 19.18 1.93 6.54
CA SER A 31 20.11 2.42 5.50
C SER A 31 20.44 1.34 4.47
N LYS A 32 20.46 0.07 4.88
CA LYS A 32 20.65 -1.08 3.98
C LYS A 32 19.46 -1.24 3.04
N PHE A 33 18.24 -1.12 3.55
CA PHE A 33 17.04 -1.16 2.70
C PHE A 33 17.06 -0.04 1.67
N ILE A 34 17.26 1.21 2.11
CA ILE A 34 17.29 2.38 1.22
C ILE A 34 18.34 2.21 0.12
N LYS A 35 19.53 1.71 0.47
CA LYS A 35 20.62 1.45 -0.48
C LYS A 35 20.20 0.43 -1.55
N ASN A 36 19.68 -0.72 -1.15
CA ASN A 36 19.28 -1.75 -2.10
C ASN A 36 18.01 -1.36 -2.88
N PHE A 37 17.13 -0.54 -2.29
CA PHE A 37 15.92 -0.07 -2.96
C PHE A 37 16.23 0.85 -4.13
N GLN A 38 17.29 1.66 -4.07
CA GLN A 38 17.69 2.59 -5.14
C GLN A 38 17.76 1.90 -6.51
N ASP A 39 18.40 0.74 -6.56
CA ASP A 39 18.65 0.00 -7.81
C ASP A 39 17.68 -1.19 -7.99
N CYS A 40 16.68 -1.32 -7.11
CA CYS A 40 15.83 -2.50 -6.97
C CYS A 40 16.67 -3.79 -6.77
N ASP A 41 17.75 -3.72 -6.01
CA ASP A 41 18.57 -4.87 -5.68
C ASP A 41 17.84 -5.80 -4.70
N LYS A 42 18.02 -7.11 -4.89
CA LYS A 42 17.39 -8.10 -4.03
C LYS A 42 17.86 -7.92 -2.59
N TYR A 43 16.92 -7.65 -1.70
CA TYR A 43 17.20 -7.43 -0.29
C TYR A 43 15.97 -7.74 0.54
N GLU A 44 16.18 -8.18 1.77
CA GLU A 44 15.12 -8.50 2.72
C GLU A 44 15.49 -7.95 4.09
N GLU A 45 14.52 -7.30 4.75
CA GLU A 45 14.64 -6.92 6.15
C GLU A 45 13.35 -7.24 6.90
N THR A 46 13.47 -7.50 8.20
CA THR A 46 12.32 -7.61 9.09
C THR A 46 12.45 -6.57 10.18
N VAL A 47 11.37 -5.82 10.38
CA VAL A 47 11.24 -4.81 11.42
C VAL A 47 10.05 -5.13 12.30
N VAL A 48 10.17 -4.77 13.58
CA VAL A 48 9.10 -4.89 14.56
C VAL A 48 8.67 -3.48 14.93
N SER A 49 7.36 -3.24 14.91
CA SER A 49 6.74 -1.98 15.33
C SER A 49 5.61 -2.24 16.32
N GLU A 50 5.25 -1.23 17.09
CA GLU A 50 4.14 -1.30 18.03
C GLU A 50 3.13 -0.21 17.67
N PHE A 51 1.85 -0.58 17.67
CA PHE A 51 0.74 0.34 17.45
C PHE A 51 -0.49 -0.13 18.21
N GLU A 52 -1.18 0.79 18.89
CA GLU A 52 -2.36 0.49 19.72
C GLU A 52 -2.11 -0.70 20.70
N ASN A 53 -0.92 -0.75 21.30
CA ASN A 53 -0.45 -1.83 22.18
C ASN A 53 -0.43 -3.21 21.50
N GLN A 54 -0.43 -3.26 20.17
CA GLN A 54 -0.25 -4.47 19.37
C GLN A 54 1.12 -4.43 18.69
N GLN A 55 1.80 -5.57 18.73
CA GLN A 55 3.07 -5.75 18.04
C GLN A 55 2.82 -6.19 16.60
N PHE A 56 3.47 -5.51 15.67
CA PHE A 56 3.46 -5.83 14.25
C PHE A 56 4.85 -6.24 13.80
N THR A 57 4.96 -7.38 13.12
CA THR A 57 6.18 -7.81 12.46
C THR A 57 6.01 -7.59 10.96
N THR A 58 6.90 -6.79 10.39
CA THR A 58 6.87 -6.41 8.98
C THR A 58 8.13 -6.89 8.30
N THR A 59 8.01 -7.84 7.37
CA THR A 59 9.10 -8.30 6.52
C THR A 59 8.98 -7.66 5.15
N ARG A 60 9.97 -6.86 4.75
CA ARG A 60 10.02 -6.17 3.46
C ARG A 60 11.03 -6.84 2.56
N LYS A 61 10.66 -7.07 1.32
CA LYS A 61 11.47 -7.79 0.34
C LYS A 61 11.46 -7.10 -1.01
N ILE A 62 12.64 -6.75 -1.49
CA ILE A 62 12.88 -6.32 -2.86
C ILE A 62 13.22 -7.58 -3.66
N LEU A 63 12.41 -7.89 -4.67
CA LEU A 63 12.51 -9.13 -5.46
C LEU A 63 13.32 -8.95 -6.75
N GLY A 64 13.65 -7.71 -7.11
CA GLY A 64 14.38 -7.35 -8.32
C GLY A 64 13.50 -6.91 -9.48
N TRP A 65 14.13 -6.40 -10.53
CA TRP A 65 13.49 -6.07 -11.80
C TRP A 65 12.93 -7.32 -12.49
N ARG A 66 11.65 -7.26 -12.89
CA ARG A 66 11.01 -8.25 -13.78
C ARG A 66 10.08 -7.53 -14.74
N ASN A 67 10.29 -7.73 -16.04
CA ASN A 67 9.50 -7.11 -17.11
C ASN A 67 9.43 -5.57 -16.99
N GLY A 68 10.56 -4.92 -16.72
CA GLY A 68 10.65 -3.45 -16.61
C GLY A 68 10.06 -2.85 -15.32
N MET A 69 9.58 -3.68 -14.38
CA MET A 69 9.01 -3.26 -13.11
C MET A 69 9.82 -3.82 -11.95
N CYS A 70 10.08 -3.00 -10.93
CA CYS A 70 10.65 -3.45 -9.68
C CYS A 70 9.58 -4.19 -8.89
N LYS A 71 9.86 -5.45 -8.56
CA LYS A 71 8.97 -6.28 -7.75
C LYS A 71 9.30 -6.07 -6.28
N TYR A 72 8.30 -5.74 -5.48
CA TYR A 72 8.41 -5.56 -4.04
C TYR A 72 7.33 -6.39 -3.35
N GLN A 73 7.67 -6.97 -2.20
CA GLN A 73 6.74 -7.74 -1.37
C GLN A 73 6.90 -7.31 0.07
N GLU A 74 5.79 -7.14 0.78
CA GLU A 74 5.76 -6.87 2.21
C GLU A 74 4.82 -7.83 2.92
N VAL A 75 5.28 -8.46 4.00
CA VAL A 75 4.45 -9.30 4.86
C VAL A 75 4.30 -8.62 6.19
N VAL A 76 3.07 -8.20 6.51
CA VAL A 76 2.72 -7.59 7.79
C VAL A 76 1.97 -8.62 8.62
N SER A 77 2.48 -8.94 9.80
CA SER A 77 1.89 -9.88 10.75
C SER A 77 1.51 -9.14 12.02
N SER A 78 0.25 -9.22 12.43
CA SER A 78 -0.24 -8.85 13.75
C SER A 78 -0.55 -10.12 14.57
N PRO A 79 -0.94 -10.02 15.85
CA PRO A 79 -1.34 -11.19 16.62
C PRO A 79 -2.59 -11.91 16.08
N LYS A 80 -3.40 -11.23 15.26
CA LYS A 80 -4.70 -11.73 14.77
C LYS A 80 -4.71 -12.01 13.28
N ASP A 81 -3.93 -11.26 12.51
CA ASP A 81 -4.00 -11.28 11.06
C ASP A 81 -2.60 -11.22 10.45
N LYS A 82 -2.49 -11.80 9.26
CA LYS A 82 -1.28 -11.74 8.45
C LYS A 82 -1.66 -11.34 7.04
N TYR A 83 -0.93 -10.39 6.47
CA TYR A 83 -1.17 -9.89 5.12
C TYR A 83 0.13 -9.87 4.34
N GLN A 84 0.06 -10.27 3.08
CA GLN A 84 1.10 -10.04 2.09
C GLN A 84 0.64 -8.93 1.14
N ILE A 85 1.53 -8.01 0.83
CA ILE A 85 1.31 -6.92 -0.13
C ILE A 85 2.33 -7.11 -1.23
N ASP A 86 1.87 -7.43 -2.43
CA ASP A 86 2.73 -7.56 -3.61
C ASP A 86 2.60 -6.31 -4.46
N CYS A 87 3.73 -5.64 -4.71
CA CYS A 87 3.81 -4.38 -5.43
C CYS A 87 4.67 -4.48 -6.69
N ASN A 88 4.31 -3.66 -7.68
CA ASN A 88 5.04 -3.49 -8.93
C ASN A 88 5.26 -2.00 -9.17
N PHE A 89 6.51 -1.56 -9.15
CA PHE A 89 6.87 -0.16 -9.34
C PHE A 89 7.65 0.06 -10.63
N THR A 90 7.27 1.09 -11.38
CA THR A 90 8.08 1.62 -12.48
C THR A 90 9.36 2.28 -11.93
N ALA A 91 10.35 2.54 -12.79
CA ALA A 91 11.55 3.28 -12.41
C ALA A 91 11.23 4.67 -11.82
N ILE A 92 10.26 5.39 -12.39
CA ILE A 92 9.83 6.71 -11.89
C ILE A 92 9.22 6.60 -10.48
N GLN A 93 8.39 5.59 -10.24
CA GLN A 93 7.79 5.36 -8.92
C GLN A 93 8.84 4.94 -7.88
N MET A 94 9.80 4.11 -8.29
CA MET A 94 10.94 3.72 -7.44
C MET A 94 11.78 4.93 -7.03
N GLU A 95 12.06 5.84 -7.96
CA GLU A 95 12.81 7.07 -7.69
C GLU A 95 12.08 7.98 -6.70
N ASP A 96 10.76 8.17 -6.85
CA ASP A 96 9.94 8.95 -5.91
C ASP A 96 9.93 8.32 -4.51
N LEU A 97 9.69 7.01 -4.43
CA LEU A 97 9.76 6.24 -3.19
C LEU A 97 11.14 6.35 -2.53
N TYR A 98 12.23 6.18 -3.28
CA TYR A 98 13.61 6.30 -2.80
C TYR A 98 13.90 7.70 -2.24
N ASN A 99 13.54 8.74 -3.00
CA ASN A 99 13.74 10.13 -2.58
C ASN A 99 12.93 10.45 -1.32
N SER A 100 11.72 9.90 -1.18
CA SER A 100 10.90 10.07 0.02
C SER A 100 11.53 9.45 1.26
N MET A 101 12.21 8.30 1.14
CA MET A 101 12.89 7.64 2.26
C MET A 101 14.14 8.37 2.72
N ARG A 102 14.79 9.11 1.82
CA ARG A 102 15.99 9.92 2.12
C ARG A 102 15.68 11.29 2.68
N ASP A 103 14.42 11.70 2.62
CA ASP A 103 13.98 12.97 3.15
C ASP A 103 14.19 13.03 4.66
N ARG A 104 14.94 14.04 5.11
CA ARG A 104 15.28 14.24 6.53
C ARG A 104 14.32 15.19 7.23
N SER A 105 13.31 15.69 6.54
CA SER A 105 12.30 16.56 7.13
C SER A 105 11.58 15.82 8.25
N LYS A 106 11.47 16.50 9.38
CA LYS A 106 10.70 16.04 10.53
C LYS A 106 9.29 16.60 10.53
N GLU A 107 8.97 17.46 9.56
CA GLU A 107 7.66 18.09 9.48
C GLU A 107 6.62 17.08 8.98
N PRO A 108 5.55 16.84 9.76
CA PRO A 108 4.50 15.94 9.35
C PRO A 108 3.67 16.57 8.22
N ILE A 109 3.45 15.79 7.18
CA ILE A 109 2.61 16.12 6.04
C ILE A 109 1.25 15.48 6.26
N THR A 110 0.18 16.21 5.96
CA THR A 110 -1.20 15.67 5.95
C THR A 110 -1.60 15.39 4.51
N HIS A 111 -2.28 14.26 4.28
CA HIS A 111 -2.72 13.85 2.95
C HIS A 111 -4.05 13.11 3.01
N GLU A 112 -4.92 13.34 2.03
CA GLU A 112 -6.13 12.56 1.81
C GLU A 112 -5.79 11.30 1.02
N LEU A 113 -5.81 10.14 1.69
CA LEU A 113 -5.53 8.86 1.07
C LEU A 113 -6.82 8.30 0.47
N ASP A 114 -6.86 8.11 -0.84
CA ASP A 114 -8.01 7.57 -1.57
C ASP A 114 -8.38 6.15 -1.12
N ALA A 115 -9.66 5.83 -0.95
CA ALA A 115 -10.13 4.46 -0.82
C ALA A 115 -10.61 3.94 -2.18
N TYR A 116 -10.18 2.74 -2.57
CA TYR A 116 -10.50 2.17 -3.89
C TYR A 116 -11.48 1.00 -3.77
N ALA A 117 -12.44 0.92 -4.71
CA ALA A 117 -13.28 -0.26 -4.90
C ALA A 117 -13.13 -0.80 -6.33
N GLU A 118 -13.12 -2.13 -6.45
CA GLU A 118 -13.18 -2.79 -7.75
C GLU A 118 -14.57 -2.64 -8.36
N VAL A 119 -14.63 -2.25 -9.63
CA VAL A 119 -15.86 -2.18 -10.42
C VAL A 119 -15.80 -3.17 -11.57
N LYS A 120 -16.95 -3.77 -11.89
CA LYS A 120 -17.06 -4.69 -13.02
C LYS A 120 -16.62 -4.01 -14.30
N ASN A 121 -15.58 -4.54 -14.92
CA ASN A 121 -15.13 -4.11 -16.23
C ASN A 121 -15.89 -4.87 -17.32
N PRO A 122 -16.44 -4.21 -18.35
CA PRO A 122 -16.99 -4.90 -19.52
C PRO A 122 -15.94 -5.71 -20.30
N LYS A 123 -14.63 -5.46 -20.10
CA LYS A 123 -13.55 -6.29 -20.62
C LYS A 123 -13.09 -7.32 -19.55
N PRO A 124 -13.14 -8.62 -19.86
CA PRO A 124 -12.98 -9.69 -18.85
C PRO A 124 -11.59 -9.81 -18.20
N ASN A 125 -10.56 -9.12 -18.72
CA ASN A 125 -9.16 -9.33 -18.30
C ASN A 125 -8.49 -8.10 -17.66
N ALA A 126 -9.25 -7.06 -17.29
CA ALA A 126 -8.68 -5.90 -16.63
C ALA A 126 -9.55 -5.48 -15.44
N ASN A 127 -9.05 -5.66 -14.23
CA ASN A 127 -9.69 -5.09 -13.05
C ASN A 127 -9.68 -3.56 -13.18
N LYS A 128 -10.82 -2.94 -12.95
CA LYS A 128 -10.94 -1.48 -12.90
C LYS A 128 -11.27 -1.09 -11.47
N TYR A 129 -10.55 -0.12 -10.95
CA TYR A 129 -10.77 0.45 -9.62
C TYR A 129 -11.20 1.91 -9.75
N VAL A 130 -12.11 2.32 -8.88
CA VAL A 130 -12.56 3.71 -8.74
C VAL A 130 -12.38 4.17 -7.30
N VAL A 131 -12.13 5.46 -7.12
CA VAL A 131 -12.09 6.08 -5.79
C VAL A 131 -13.52 6.14 -5.25
N VAL A 132 -13.74 5.62 -4.04
CA VAL A 132 -15.05 5.57 -3.36
C VAL A 132 -15.08 6.36 -2.05
N GLY A 133 -13.95 6.93 -1.65
CA GLY A 133 -13.82 7.77 -0.47
C GLY A 133 -12.37 8.20 -0.27
N SER A 134 -12.09 8.88 0.84
CA SER A 134 -10.73 9.16 1.29
C SER A 134 -10.63 9.03 2.80
N THR A 135 -9.42 8.95 3.32
CA THR A 135 -9.14 9.05 4.74
C THR A 135 -7.92 9.93 4.93
N THR A 136 -8.02 10.90 5.84
CA THR A 136 -6.90 11.76 6.20
C THR A 136 -5.81 10.96 6.93
N ILE A 137 -4.60 10.99 6.38
CA ILE A 137 -3.40 10.43 7.00
C ILE A 137 -2.38 11.53 7.29
N LYS A 138 -1.58 11.36 8.35
CA LYS A 138 -0.55 12.32 8.75
C LYS A 138 0.73 11.60 9.15
N GLY A 139 1.87 12.02 8.60
CA GLY A 139 3.18 11.47 8.94
C GLY A 139 4.31 12.10 8.15
N ASN A 140 5.53 11.56 8.27
CA ASN A 140 6.66 12.04 7.47
C ASN A 140 6.46 11.75 5.97
N LYS A 141 7.27 12.41 5.13
CA LYS A 141 7.19 12.26 3.67
C LYS A 141 7.30 10.81 3.21
N ALA A 142 8.22 10.03 3.80
CA ALA A 142 8.38 8.62 3.50
C ALA A 142 7.09 7.83 3.74
N TYR A 143 6.47 7.98 4.91
CA TYR A 143 5.20 7.34 5.23
C TYR A 143 4.10 7.73 4.23
N ILE A 144 3.94 9.02 3.96
CA ILE A 144 2.88 9.52 3.07
C ILE A 144 3.08 9.02 1.64
N THR A 145 4.29 9.08 1.09
CA THR A 145 4.55 8.61 -0.28
C THR A 145 4.34 7.10 -0.39
N TRP A 146 4.85 6.31 0.56
CA TRP A 146 4.64 4.86 0.56
C TRP A 146 3.17 4.49 0.69
N ALA A 147 2.41 5.14 1.58
CA ALA A 147 0.98 4.90 1.74
C ALA A 147 0.21 5.12 0.43
N LYS A 148 0.51 6.18 -0.33
CA LYS A 148 -0.12 6.44 -1.64
C LYS A 148 0.06 5.28 -2.62
N TYR A 149 1.29 4.76 -2.74
CA TYR A 149 1.57 3.68 -3.67
C TYR A 149 1.03 2.33 -3.17
N GLN A 150 1.19 2.03 -1.89
CA GLN A 150 0.76 0.76 -1.31
C GLN A 150 -0.76 0.59 -1.28
N ASN A 151 -1.48 1.69 -1.11
CA ASN A 151 -2.93 1.68 -1.06
C ASN A 151 -3.58 1.72 -2.46
N ASN A 152 -2.81 1.97 -3.52
CA ASN A 152 -3.32 1.98 -4.88
C ASN A 152 -3.32 0.56 -5.50
N PRO A 153 -4.49 -0.02 -5.81
CA PRO A 153 -4.62 -1.40 -6.29
C PRO A 153 -4.05 -1.65 -7.70
N TYR A 154 -3.71 -0.60 -8.45
CA TYR A 154 -3.00 -0.73 -9.71
C TYR A 154 -1.51 -1.02 -9.53
N PHE A 155 -0.95 -0.71 -8.35
CA PHE A 155 0.48 -0.89 -8.06
C PHE A 155 0.69 -2.03 -7.07
N CYS A 156 -0.15 -2.11 -6.04
CA CYS A 156 0.01 -3.03 -4.93
C CYS A 156 -1.27 -3.81 -4.65
N LYS A 157 -1.14 -5.11 -4.41
CA LYS A 157 -2.26 -6.00 -4.12
C LYS A 157 -2.08 -6.65 -2.74
N PRO A 158 -2.95 -6.35 -1.77
CA PRO A 158 -2.97 -7.07 -0.50
C PRO A 158 -3.65 -8.44 -0.66
N THR A 159 -3.12 -9.45 0.02
CA THR A 159 -3.66 -10.79 0.15
C THR A 159 -3.59 -11.20 1.62
N LYS A 160 -4.73 -11.56 2.21
CA LYS A 160 -4.74 -12.14 3.56
C LYS A 160 -4.09 -13.52 3.52
N LEU A 161 -3.14 -13.75 4.41
CA LEU A 161 -2.51 -15.04 4.63
C LEU A 161 -3.26 -15.77 5.76
N ASN A 162 -3.51 -17.06 5.57
CA ASN A 162 -4.13 -17.94 6.57
C ASN A 162 -3.10 -18.41 7.60
#